data_AF-A0AAV7WXH8-F1
#
_entry.id   AF-A0AAV7WXH8-F1
#
_cell.length_a   1.000
_cell.length_b   1.000
_cell.length_c   1.000
_cell.angle_alpha   90.00
_cell.angle_beta   90.00
_cell.angle_gamma   90.00
#
_symmetry.space_group_name_H-M   'P 1'
#
loop_
_entity.id
_entity.type
_entity.pdbx_description
1 polymer ?
#
loop_
_entity_poly.entity_id
_entity_poly.type
_entity_poly.pdbx_seq_one_letter_code
_entity_poly.pdbx_strand_id
1 'polypeptide(L)' 'LKEGLKTLGVLQAMEIHKHIFEEAFVWMEQEITTDTINGMFNIKFSPSGSNYRIQEEHIIGYWRDYLQDC' A
#
# COMPACT_ATOMS: atom_id res chain seq x y z
N LEU A 1 18.38 24.15 2.05
CA LEU A 1 17.35 23.60 1.13
C LEU A 1 16.57 24.71 0.40
N LYS A 2 15.81 25.56 1.10
CA LYS A 2 15.01 26.64 0.47
C LYS A 2 15.83 27.57 -0.43
N GLU A 3 17.00 28.02 0.04
CA GLU A 3 17.90 28.86 -0.77
C GLU A 3 18.48 28.13 -1.99
N GLY A 4 18.68 26.81 -1.91
CA GLY A 4 19.12 26.00 -3.05
C GLY A 4 18.03 25.85 -4.12
N LEU A 5 16.76 25.69 -3.70
CA LEU A 5 15.62 25.64 -4.62
C LEU A 5 15.34 27.01 -5.26
N LYS A 6 15.71 28.12 -4.60
CA LYS A 6 15.60 29.47 -5.17
C LYS A 6 16.65 29.73 -6.25
N THR A 7 17.84 29.12 -6.16
CA THR A 7 18.99 29.47 -7.03
C THR A 7 18.67 29.37 -8.52
N LEU A 8 17.82 28.42 -8.92
CA LEU A 8 17.39 28.21 -10.30
C LEU A 8 15.89 28.46 -10.52
N GLY A 9 15.21 29.15 -9.59
CA GLY A 9 13.79 29.47 -9.73
C GLY A 9 12.83 28.31 -9.45
N VAL A 10 13.33 27.15 -9.02
CA VAL A 10 12.50 25.95 -8.76
C VAL A 10 11.47 26.23 -7.68
N LEU A 11 11.84 26.96 -6.62
CA LEU A 11 10.91 27.31 -5.55
C LEU A 11 9.71 28.13 -6.08
N GLN A 12 9.97 29.11 -6.94
CA GLN A 12 8.95 29.95 -7.55
C GLN A 12 8.06 29.13 -8.49
N ALA A 13 8.64 28.22 -9.28
CA ALA A 13 7.89 27.32 -10.13
C ALA A 13 6.97 26.39 -9.31
N MET A 14 7.44 25.87 -8.18
CA MET A 14 6.65 25.07 -7.24
C MET A 14 5.50 25.87 -6.61
N GLU A 15 5.73 27.14 -6.25
CA GLU A 15 4.71 28.01 -5.68
C GLU A 15 3.61 28.38 -6.70
N ILE A 16 3.97 28.61 -7.97
CA ILE A 16 3.05 28.98 -9.06
C ILE A 16 2.29 27.75 -9.59
N HIS A 17 2.97 26.61 -9.74
CA HIS A 17 2.43 25.41 -10.39
C HIS A 17 2.27 24.23 -9.42
N LYS A 18 1.68 24.48 -8.25
CA LYS A 18 1.53 23.47 -7.17
C LYS A 18 1.01 22.12 -7.65
N HIS A 19 -0.05 22.12 -8.47
CA HIS A 19 -0.67 20.90 -9.02
C HIS A 19 0.30 19.99 -9.79
N ILE A 20 1.33 20.53 -10.45
CA ILE A 20 2.32 19.73 -11.19
C ILE A 20 3.26 19.00 -10.21
N PHE A 21 3.50 19.61 -9.06
CA PHE A 21 4.39 19.09 -8.03
C PHE A 21 3.64 18.21 -7.00
N GLU A 22 2.32 18.20 -7.00
CA GLU A 22 1.51 17.35 -6.14
C GLU A 22 1.87 15.87 -6.33
N GLU A 23 2.01 15.39 -7.57
CA GLU A 23 2.40 13.99 -7.83
C GLU A 23 3.78 13.61 -7.26
N ALA A 24 4.69 14.58 -7.14
CA ALA A 24 6.05 14.35 -6.68
C ALA A 24 6.20 14.49 -5.15
N PHE A 25 5.37 15.31 -4.51
CA PHE A 25 5.52 15.68 -3.09
C PHE A 25 4.33 15.31 -2.22
N VAL A 26 3.15 15.08 -2.80
CA VAL A 26 1.94 14.68 -2.10
C VAL A 26 1.72 13.21 -2.38
N TRP A 27 1.54 12.44 -1.31
CA TRP A 27 1.14 11.06 -1.43
C TRP A 27 -0.24 11.00 -2.11
N MET A 28 -0.32 10.33 -3.26
CA MET A 28 -1.58 10.04 -3.93
C MET A 28 -2.19 8.80 -3.31
N GLU A 29 -3.52 8.79 -3.15
CA GLU A 29 -4.25 7.61 -2.71
C GLU A 29 -3.99 6.46 -3.69
N GLN A 30 -3.16 5.52 -3.27
CA GLN A 30 -2.90 4.31 -4.03
C GLN A 30 -4.11 3.39 -3.84
N GLU A 31 -4.71 2.97 -4.96
CA GLU A 31 -5.80 2.01 -4.94
C GLU A 31 -5.38 0.77 -4.16
N ILE A 32 -6.17 0.44 -3.13
CA ILE A 32 -5.92 -0.74 -2.31
C ILE A 32 -6.37 -1.95 -3.12
N THR A 33 -5.40 -2.68 -3.67
CA THR A 33 -5.66 -3.92 -4.42
C THR A 33 -5.72 -5.14 -3.50
N THR A 34 -6.32 -6.23 -3.98
CA THR A 34 -6.29 -7.55 -3.35
C THR A 34 -4.85 -7.97 -2.97
N ASP A 35 -3.88 -7.73 -3.85
CA ASP A 35 -2.47 -8.03 -3.60
C ASP A 35 -1.88 -7.16 -2.49
N THR A 36 -2.29 -5.89 -2.43
CA THR A 36 -1.88 -4.95 -1.37
C THR A 36 -2.35 -5.47 -0.01
N ILE A 37 -3.62 -5.85 0.11
CA ILE A 37 -4.19 -6.40 1.34
C ILE A 37 -3.54 -7.74 1.69
N ASN A 38 -3.39 -8.64 0.71
CA ASN A 38 -2.74 -9.94 0.91
C ASN A 38 -1.30 -9.82 1.42
N GLY A 39 -0.54 -8.83 0.91
CA GLY A 39 0.84 -8.58 1.32
C GLY A 39 0.98 -7.97 2.72
N MET A 40 -0.07 -7.38 3.29
CA MET A 40 -0.03 -6.75 4.62
C MET A 40 -0.05 -7.75 5.77
N PHE A 41 -0.53 -8.98 5.54
CA PHE A 41 -0.73 -9.97 6.60
C PHE A 41 0.22 -11.17 6.46
N ASN A 42 0.83 -11.56 7.58
CA ASN A 42 1.61 -12.80 7.67
C ASN A 42 0.81 -13.86 8.43
N ILE A 43 0.35 -14.88 7.73
CA ILE A 43 -0.48 -15.94 8.31
C ILE A 43 0.39 -16.84 9.19
N LYS A 44 -0.02 -16.97 10.46
CA LYS A 44 0.62 -17.84 11.44
C LYS A 44 -0.23 -19.09 11.64
N PHE A 45 0.14 -20.16 10.97
CA PHE A 45 -0.49 -21.46 11.15
C PHE A 45 -0.02 -22.14 12.42
N SER A 46 -0.93 -22.87 13.06
CA SER A 46 -0.61 -23.87 14.08
C SER A 46 0.32 -24.95 13.51
N PRO A 47 1.04 -25.73 14.33
CA PRO A 47 1.91 -26.80 13.84
C PRO A 47 1.19 -27.78 12.90
N SER A 48 1.91 -28.28 11.90
CA SER A 48 1.39 -29.25 10.94
C SER A 48 0.91 -30.52 11.67
N GLY A 49 -0.28 -31.01 11.32
CA GLY A 49 -0.91 -32.16 11.97
C GLY A 49 -1.71 -31.85 13.24
N SER A 50 -1.79 -30.58 13.65
CA SER A 50 -2.78 -30.15 14.65
C SER A 50 -4.19 -30.19 14.07
N ASN A 51 -5.20 -30.46 14.90
CA ASN A 51 -6.61 -30.40 14.49
C ASN A 51 -7.01 -29.00 13.98
N TYR A 52 -6.29 -27.96 14.42
CA TYR A 52 -6.53 -26.58 14.02
C TYR A 52 -5.96 -26.26 12.63
N ARG A 53 -4.92 -26.96 12.16
CA ARG A 53 -4.27 -26.65 10.88
C ARG A 53 -5.23 -26.69 9.69
N ILE A 54 -6.07 -27.72 9.61
CA ILE A 54 -7.03 -27.89 8.50
C ILE A 54 -8.09 -26.77 8.54
N GLN A 55 -8.54 -26.39 9.73
CA GLN A 55 -9.52 -25.32 9.89
C GLN A 55 -8.93 -23.97 9.49
N GLU A 56 -7.70 -23.68 9.90
CA GLU A 56 -6.97 -22.47 9.52
C GLU A 56 -6.79 -22.38 8.00
N GLU A 57 -6.42 -23.47 7.33
CA GLU A 57 -6.26 -23.52 5.87
C GLU A 57 -7.56 -23.19 5.14
N HIS A 58 -8.71 -23.71 5.59
CA HIS A 58 -10.00 -23.35 5.03
C HIS A 58 -10.38 -21.88 5.25
N ILE A 59 -10.17 -21.36 6.46
CA ILE A 59 -10.45 -19.96 6.79
C ILE A 59 -9.65 -19.02 5.89
N ILE A 60 -8.37 -19.32 5.69
CA ILE A 60 -7.50 -18.54 4.82
C ILE A 60 -7.94 -18.65 3.35
N GLY A 61 -8.37 -19.84 2.91
CA GLY A 61 -8.97 -20.02 1.60
C GLY A 61 -10.16 -19.07 1.38
N TYR A 62 -11.15 -19.13 2.28
CA TYR A 62 -12.33 -18.26 2.19
C TYR A 62 -12.01 -16.77 2.24
N TRP A 63 -11.02 -16.37 3.05
CA TRP A 63 -10.60 -14.97 3.09
C TRP A 63 -9.95 -14.52 1.77
N ARG A 64 -9.13 -15.36 1.14
CA ARG A 64 -8.53 -15.04 -0.17
C ARG A 64 -9.58 -14.96 -1.26
N ASP A 65 -10.53 -15.88 -1.28
CA ASP A 65 -11.64 -15.88 -2.24
C ASP A 65 -12.47 -14.60 -2.07
N TYR A 66 -12.83 -14.24 -0.84
CA TYR A 66 -13.54 -12.98 -0.54
C TYR A 66 -12.80 -11.74 -1.06
N LEU A 67 -11.48 -11.67 -0.88
CA LEU A 67 -10.68 -10.54 -1.35
C LEU A 67 -10.52 -10.48 -2.88
N GLN A 68 -10.69 -11.59 -3.59
CA GLN A 68 -10.66 -11.62 -5.06
C GLN A 68 -12.01 -11.22 -5.67
N ASP A 69 -13.10 -11.45 -4.94
CA ASP A 69 -14.46 -11.10 -5.36
C ASP A 69 -14.83 -9.63 -5.08
N CYS A 70 -13.97 -8.88 -4.37
CA CYS A 70 -14.13 -7.45 -4.05
C CYS A 70 -13.34 -6.57 -5.01
#